data_AF-A0AAU5LD78-F1
#
_entry.id   AF-A0AAU5LD78-F1
#
_cell.length_a   1.000
_cell.length_b   1.000
_cell.length_c   1.000
_cell.angle_alpha   90.00
_cell.angle_beta   90.00
_cell.angle_gamma   90.00
#
_symmetry.space_group_name_H-M   'P 1'
#
loop_
_entity.id
_entity.type
_entity.pdbx_description
1 polymer ?
#
loop_
_entity_poly.entity_id
_entity_poly.type
_entity_poly.pdbx_seq_one_letter_code
_entity_poly.pdbx_strand_id
1 'polypeptide(L)'
;MNEDKEFLVEQARLMDAEAEASAEAEAERIRQEVEDAASDPATQGEWIRQSNLIYGGLAGAGLVVVQPFLTETSLDLSAKVCVTAFAVSIPLLAALLVLNRQEEFRHRASRSWLVGLAKAVAQGSGFVGLTAAFWHISIIAGIAFLAMGCVAVGVHSSGFVQLEYDSKFRSRFRPRKTPEA
;
A
#
# COMPACT_ATOMS: atom_id res chain seq x y z
N MET A 1 -16.66 51.91 24.17
CA MET A 1 -17.31 50.79 23.45
C MET A 1 -16.60 50.44 22.14
N ASN A 2 -15.27 50.58 22.09
CA ASN A 2 -14.44 50.18 20.93
C ASN A 2 -13.30 49.24 21.38
N GLU A 3 -12.79 49.45 22.59
CA GLU A 3 -11.77 48.61 23.24
C GLU A 3 -12.24 47.15 23.44
N ASP A 4 -13.51 46.90 23.76
CA ASP A 4 -14.03 45.54 23.93
C ASP A 4 -14.00 44.73 22.62
N LYS A 5 -14.17 45.37 21.46
CA LYS A 5 -14.13 44.69 20.16
C LYS A 5 -12.71 44.34 19.75
N GLU A 6 -11.77 45.24 20.03
CA GLU A 6 -10.36 45.04 19.75
C GLU A 6 -9.77 43.92 20.62
N PHE A 7 -10.18 43.84 21.89
CA PHE A 7 -9.83 42.74 22.79
C PHE A 7 -10.36 41.37 22.31
N LEU A 8 -11.60 41.31 21.82
CA LEU A 8 -12.17 40.05 21.30
C LEU A 8 -11.51 39.59 20.01
N VAL A 9 -11.12 40.52 19.12
CA VAL A 9 -10.40 40.20 17.89
C VAL A 9 -8.99 39.67 18.21
N GLU A 10 -8.32 40.27 19.18
CA GLU A 10 -6.99 39.81 19.61
C GLU A 10 -7.06 38.44 20.30
N GLN A 11 -8.06 38.22 21.16
CA GLN A 11 -8.30 36.93 21.79
C GLN A 11 -8.60 35.83 20.76
N ALA A 12 -9.39 36.13 19.72
CA ALA A 12 -9.67 35.18 18.65
C ALA A 12 -8.40 34.79 17.87
N ARG A 13 -7.54 35.76 17.54
CA ARG A 13 -6.26 35.49 16.86
C ARG A 13 -5.31 34.64 17.69
N LEU A 14 -5.27 34.87 19.01
CA LEU A 14 -4.46 34.06 19.91
C LEU A 14 -4.98 32.61 19.98
N MET A 15 -6.30 32.42 20.04
CA MET A 15 -6.89 31.07 20.02
C MET A 15 -6.65 30.35 18.69
N ASP A 16 -6.74 31.06 17.55
CA ASP A 16 -6.45 30.47 16.23
C ASP A 16 -4.97 30.07 16.12
N ALA A 17 -4.05 30.91 16.59
CA ALA A 17 -2.62 30.63 16.60
C ALA A 17 -2.26 29.46 17.55
N GLU A 18 -2.89 29.36 18.71
CA GLU A 18 -2.74 28.23 19.63
C GLU A 18 -3.29 26.92 19.01
N ALA A 19 -4.43 27.00 18.32
CA ALA A 19 -5.01 25.86 17.62
C ALA A 19 -4.10 25.37 16.49
N GLU A 20 -3.56 26.26 15.66
CA GLU A 20 -2.59 25.93 14.62
C GLU A 20 -1.31 25.30 15.20
N ALA A 21 -0.73 25.91 16.23
CA ALA A 21 0.46 25.36 16.89
C ALA A 21 0.21 23.98 17.51
N SER A 22 -0.98 23.74 18.08
CA SER A 22 -1.36 22.44 18.62
C SER A 22 -1.54 21.39 17.52
N ALA A 23 -2.13 21.76 16.38
CA ALA A 23 -2.30 20.89 15.23
C ALA A 23 -0.97 20.52 14.58
N GLU A 24 -0.04 21.47 14.47
CA GLU A 24 1.32 21.21 13.98
C GLU A 24 2.09 20.29 14.92
N ALA A 25 2.02 20.53 16.24
CA ALA A 25 2.67 19.67 17.23
C ALA A 25 2.10 18.25 17.23
N GLU A 26 0.78 18.10 17.06
CA GLU A 26 0.14 16.78 16.92
C GLU A 26 0.52 16.10 15.60
N ALA A 27 0.56 16.83 14.49
CA ALA A 27 1.00 16.31 13.20
C ALA A 27 2.46 15.83 13.25
N GLU A 28 3.34 16.58 13.91
CA GLU A 28 4.74 16.20 14.07
C GLU A 28 4.89 14.99 14.99
N ARG A 29 4.10 14.90 16.07
CA ARG A 29 4.05 13.70 16.93
C ARG A 29 3.58 12.47 16.15
N ILE A 30 2.52 12.59 15.36
CA ILE A 30 2.02 11.50 14.50
C ILE A 30 3.11 11.09 13.50
N ARG A 31 3.80 12.05 12.88
CA ARG A 31 4.88 11.78 11.93
C ARG A 31 6.04 11.03 12.59
N GLN A 32 6.45 11.43 13.79
CA GLN A 32 7.48 10.74 14.56
C GLN A 32 7.03 9.33 14.95
N GLU A 33 5.80 9.15 15.44
CA GLU A 33 5.25 7.83 15.76
C GLU A 33 5.23 6.91 14.52
N VAL A 34 4.88 7.44 13.34
CA VAL A 34 4.90 6.70 12.07
C VAL A 34 6.34 6.35 11.66
N GLU A 35 7.28 7.27 11.80
CA GLU A 35 8.70 7.02 11.46
C GLU A 35 9.36 6.01 12.40
N ASP A 36 9.05 6.07 13.69
CA ASP A 36 9.51 5.11 14.69
C ASP A 36 8.89 3.72 14.43
N ALA A 37 7.59 3.66 14.16
CA ALA A 37 6.91 2.42 13.80
C ALA A 37 7.42 1.82 12.47
N ALA A 38 7.73 2.66 11.48
CA ALA A 38 8.31 2.24 10.21
C ALA A 38 9.78 1.77 10.35
N SER A 39 10.45 2.22 11.41
CA SER A 39 11.81 1.84 11.75
C SER A 39 11.89 0.58 12.62
N ASP A 40 10.76 0.09 13.13
CA ASP A 40 10.70 -1.17 13.89
C ASP A 40 11.06 -2.37 12.98
N PRO A 41 12.13 -3.13 13.31
CA PRO A 41 12.54 -4.30 12.53
C PRO A 41 11.44 -5.37 12.42
N ALA A 42 10.55 -5.51 13.40
CA ALA A 42 9.44 -6.45 13.34
C ALA A 42 8.42 -6.03 12.27
N THR A 43 8.08 -4.73 12.24
CA THR A 43 7.19 -4.13 11.23
C THR A 43 7.80 -4.24 9.83
N GLN A 44 9.11 -4.01 9.67
CA GLN A 44 9.79 -4.18 8.39
C GLN A 44 9.75 -5.64 7.90
N GLY A 45 9.94 -6.60 8.80
CA GLY A 45 9.84 -8.03 8.48
C GLY A 45 8.45 -8.41 7.93
N GLU A 46 7.38 -7.94 8.57
CA GLU A 46 6.01 -8.20 8.11
C GLU A 46 5.75 -7.56 6.74
N TRP A 47 6.19 -6.32 6.54
CA TRP A 47 6.08 -5.62 5.26
C TRP A 47 6.78 -6.34 4.12
N ILE A 48 7.97 -6.88 4.37
CA ILE A 48 8.72 -7.70 3.39
C ILE A 48 7.94 -8.97 3.06
N ARG A 49 7.37 -9.64 4.08
CA ARG A 49 6.58 -10.86 3.89
C ARG A 49 5.33 -10.61 3.03
N GLN A 50 4.58 -9.54 3.33
CA GLN A 50 3.42 -9.13 2.54
C GLN A 50 3.80 -8.77 1.10
N SER A 51 4.90 -8.03 0.92
CA SER A 51 5.42 -7.69 -0.41
C SER A 51 5.78 -8.93 -1.22
N ASN A 52 6.43 -9.92 -0.60
CA ASN A 52 6.76 -11.19 -1.25
C ASN A 52 5.53 -11.97 -1.67
N LEU A 53 4.47 -11.98 -0.86
CA LEU A 53 3.21 -12.62 -1.22
C LEU A 53 2.56 -11.96 -2.44
N ILE A 54 2.55 -10.62 -2.49
CA ILE A 54 2.01 -9.88 -3.63
C ILE A 54 2.84 -10.14 -4.89
N TYR A 55 4.17 -10.04 -4.80
CA TYR A 55 5.04 -10.22 -5.98
C TYR A 55 5.02 -11.65 -6.50
N GLY A 56 5.12 -12.63 -5.60
CA GLY A 56 5.06 -14.05 -5.96
C GLY A 56 3.69 -14.44 -6.51
N GLY A 57 2.61 -13.98 -5.86
CA GLY A 57 1.23 -14.24 -6.30
C GLY A 57 0.95 -13.67 -7.68
N LEU A 58 1.33 -12.41 -7.92
CA LEU A 58 1.10 -11.76 -9.22
C LEU A 58 1.97 -12.36 -10.34
N ALA A 59 3.24 -12.67 -10.05
CA ALA A 59 4.12 -13.34 -11.02
C ALA A 59 3.60 -14.75 -11.37
N GLY A 60 3.18 -15.51 -10.36
CA GLY A 60 2.60 -16.84 -10.55
C GLY A 60 1.29 -16.80 -11.35
N ALA A 61 0.39 -15.87 -11.01
CA ALA A 61 -0.84 -15.66 -11.78
C ALA A 61 -0.53 -15.29 -13.24
N GLY A 62 0.43 -14.39 -13.47
CA GLY A 62 0.88 -14.02 -14.81
C GLY A 62 1.41 -15.19 -15.62
N LEU A 63 2.24 -16.05 -15.02
CA LEU A 63 2.76 -17.25 -15.68
C LEU A 63 1.65 -18.19 -16.12
N VAL A 64 0.65 -18.42 -15.26
CA VAL A 64 -0.50 -19.29 -15.60
C VAL A 64 -1.37 -18.66 -16.68
N VAL A 65 -1.66 -17.36 -16.56
CA VAL A 65 -2.56 -16.64 -17.47
C VAL A 65 -1.97 -16.50 -18.88
N VAL A 66 -0.66 -16.33 -19.01
CA VAL A 66 0.00 -16.13 -20.32
C VAL A 66 0.11 -17.42 -21.13
N GLN A 67 0.16 -18.59 -20.49
CA GLN A 67 0.32 -19.89 -21.16
C GLN A 67 -0.58 -20.12 -22.38
N PRO A 68 -1.92 -19.98 -22.30
CA PRO A 68 -2.79 -20.21 -23.45
C PRO A 68 -2.46 -19.29 -24.63
N PHE A 69 -2.08 -18.03 -24.37
CA PHE A 69 -1.77 -17.05 -25.40
C PHE A 69 -0.46 -17.33 -26.14
N LEU A 70 0.45 -18.12 -25.57
CA LEU A 70 1.69 -18.53 -26.25
C LEU A 70 1.46 -19.61 -27.30
N THR A 71 0.33 -20.31 -27.22
CA THR A 71 -0.01 -21.41 -28.14
C THR A 71 -0.95 -20.99 -29.27
N GLU A 72 -1.56 -19.81 -29.16
CA GLU A 72 -2.46 -19.26 -30.17
C GLU A 72 -1.68 -18.60 -31.32
N THR A 73 -2.14 -18.84 -32.56
CA THR A 73 -1.52 -18.26 -33.77
C THR A 73 -1.99 -16.84 -34.08
N SER A 74 -3.13 -16.43 -33.50
CA SER A 74 -3.69 -15.10 -33.68
C SER A 74 -4.22 -14.55 -32.35
N LEU A 75 -3.61 -13.49 -31.85
CA LEU A 75 -4.05 -12.79 -30.65
C LEU A 75 -4.87 -11.56 -31.02
N ASP A 76 -6.03 -11.41 -30.37
CA ASP A 76 -6.77 -10.16 -30.40
C ASP A 76 -6.02 -9.05 -29.64
N LEU A 77 -6.59 -7.83 -29.63
CA LEU A 77 -5.93 -6.68 -29.00
C LEU A 77 -5.77 -6.89 -27.48
N SER A 78 -6.79 -7.43 -26.81
CA SER A 78 -6.76 -7.66 -25.36
C SER A 78 -5.69 -8.68 -24.97
N ALA A 79 -5.57 -9.80 -25.69
CA ALA A 79 -4.55 -10.80 -25.43
C ALA A 79 -3.13 -10.28 -25.71
N LYS A 80 -2.94 -9.46 -26.76
CA LYS A 80 -1.66 -8.77 -27.00
C LYS A 80 -1.28 -7.85 -25.85
N VAL A 81 -2.23 -7.08 -25.33
CA VAL A 81 -2.01 -6.22 -24.16
C VAL A 81 -1.63 -7.06 -22.95
N CYS A 82 -2.33 -8.17 -22.70
CA CYS A 82 -2.04 -9.09 -21.61
C CYS A 82 -0.59 -9.61 -21.66
N VAL A 83 -0.19 -10.20 -22.79
CA VAL A 83 1.17 -10.77 -22.95
C VAL A 83 2.24 -9.68 -22.81
N THR A 84 2.03 -8.50 -23.41
CA THR A 84 2.99 -7.39 -23.33
C THR A 84 3.13 -6.88 -21.91
N ALA A 85 2.02 -6.74 -21.18
CA ALA A 85 2.03 -6.27 -19.80
C ALA A 85 2.76 -7.26 -18.88
N PHE A 86 2.54 -8.57 -19.03
CA PHE A 86 3.24 -9.58 -18.25
C PHE A 86 4.70 -9.78 -18.65
N ALA A 87 5.08 -9.52 -19.91
CA ALA A 87 6.48 -9.49 -20.33
C ALA A 87 7.29 -8.42 -19.58
N VAL A 88 6.66 -7.33 -19.15
CA VAL A 88 7.26 -6.29 -18.30
C VAL A 88 7.14 -6.65 -16.82
N SER A 89 5.96 -7.10 -16.39
CA SER A 89 5.65 -7.36 -14.97
C SER A 89 6.50 -8.49 -14.38
N ILE A 90 6.56 -9.65 -15.05
CA ILE A 90 7.17 -10.87 -14.48
C ILE A 90 8.66 -10.67 -14.15
N PRO A 91 9.51 -10.14 -15.05
CA PRO A 91 10.92 -9.91 -14.74
C PRO A 91 11.12 -8.91 -13.58
N LEU A 92 10.31 -7.85 -13.53
CA LEU A 92 10.41 -6.86 -12.46
C LEU A 92 9.97 -7.45 -11.11
N LEU A 93 8.87 -8.20 -11.07
CA LEU A 93 8.41 -8.88 -9.85
C LEU A 93 9.44 -9.90 -9.36
N ALA A 94 10.07 -10.65 -10.26
CA ALA A 94 11.13 -11.59 -9.92
C ALA A 94 12.36 -10.88 -9.33
N ALA A 95 12.79 -9.76 -9.94
CA ALA A 95 13.89 -8.95 -9.41
C ALA A 95 13.55 -8.37 -8.02
N LEU A 96 12.32 -7.90 -7.82
CA LEU A 96 11.83 -7.39 -6.54
C LEU A 96 11.74 -8.48 -5.46
N LEU A 97 11.35 -9.70 -5.80
CA LEU A 97 11.38 -10.86 -4.88
C LEU A 97 12.81 -11.17 -4.42
N VAL A 98 13.76 -11.20 -5.35
CA VAL A 98 15.18 -11.43 -5.03
C VAL A 98 15.71 -10.29 -4.16
N LEU A 99 15.34 -9.05 -4.46
CA LEU A 99 15.71 -7.88 -3.65
C LEU A 99 15.15 -8.00 -2.23
N ASN A 100 13.86 -8.26 -2.07
CA ASN A 100 13.23 -8.44 -0.76
C ASN A 100 13.88 -9.56 0.05
N ARG A 101 14.30 -10.65 -0.60
CA ARG A 101 15.03 -11.75 0.07
C ARG A 101 16.40 -11.30 0.57
N GLN A 102 17.08 -10.42 -0.17
CA GLN A 102 18.34 -9.80 0.26
C GLN A 102 18.13 -8.80 1.41
N GLU A 103 17.05 -8.01 1.36
CA GLU A 103 16.68 -7.07 2.42
C GLU A 103 16.35 -7.79 3.73
N GLU A 104 15.62 -8.91 3.64
CA GLU A 104 15.33 -9.79 4.77
C GLU A 104 16.62 -10.35 5.38
N PHE A 105 17.53 -10.84 4.53
CA PHE A 105 18.82 -11.36 4.98
C PHE A 105 19.71 -10.30 5.64
N ARG A 106 19.62 -9.05 5.20
CA ARG A 106 20.43 -7.93 5.72
C ARG A 106 19.73 -7.10 6.80
N HIS A 107 18.49 -7.43 7.16
CA HIS A 107 17.65 -6.66 8.09
C HIS A 107 17.62 -5.15 7.78
N ARG A 108 17.64 -4.78 6.49
CA ARG A 108 17.59 -3.39 6.02
C ARG A 108 16.84 -3.29 4.69
N ALA A 109 15.75 -2.53 4.70
CA ALA A 109 15.01 -2.18 3.48
C ALA A 109 15.78 -1.15 2.62
N SER A 110 15.76 -1.32 1.30
CA SER A 110 16.28 -0.34 0.36
C SER A 110 15.31 0.83 0.24
N ARG A 111 15.76 2.04 0.61
CA ARG A 111 14.98 3.29 0.49
C ARG A 111 15.07 3.95 -0.90
N SER A 112 15.54 3.20 -1.91
CA SER A 112 15.79 3.76 -3.24
C SER A 112 14.49 4.07 -3.99
N TRP A 113 14.38 5.29 -4.53
CA TRP A 113 13.26 5.70 -5.38
C TRP A 113 13.06 4.78 -6.59
N LEU A 114 14.15 4.22 -7.15
CA LEU A 114 14.07 3.26 -8.26
C LEU A 114 13.29 1.99 -7.87
N VAL A 115 13.41 1.55 -6.62
CA VAL A 115 12.67 0.39 -6.11
C VAL A 115 11.18 0.73 -6.03
N GLY A 116 10.84 1.93 -5.56
CA GLY A 116 9.46 2.42 -5.55
C GLY A 116 8.85 2.46 -6.95
N LEU A 117 9.58 3.02 -7.93
CA LEU A 117 9.14 3.06 -9.32
C LEU A 117 9.00 1.65 -9.91
N ALA A 118 9.97 0.76 -9.68
CA ALA A 118 9.91 -0.62 -10.14
C ALA A 118 8.69 -1.35 -9.56
N LYS A 119 8.38 -1.17 -8.27
CA LYS A 119 7.19 -1.73 -7.62
C LYS A 119 5.91 -1.27 -8.32
N ALA A 120 5.76 0.03 -8.54
CA ALA A 120 4.60 0.61 -9.18
C ALA A 120 4.41 0.09 -10.62
N VAL A 121 5.49 0.07 -11.41
CA VAL A 121 5.48 -0.44 -12.80
C VAL A 121 5.16 -1.93 -12.82
N ALA A 122 5.79 -2.73 -11.96
CA ALA A 122 5.62 -4.18 -11.94
C ALA A 122 4.19 -4.58 -11.56
N GLN A 123 3.65 -4.00 -10.48
CA GLN A 123 2.30 -4.28 -10.03
C GLN A 123 1.25 -3.71 -10.98
N GLY A 124 1.43 -2.47 -11.44
CA GLY A 124 0.51 -1.82 -12.37
C GLY A 124 0.40 -2.58 -13.69
N SER A 125 1.54 -2.97 -14.28
CA SER A 125 1.54 -3.79 -15.49
C SER A 125 0.91 -5.17 -15.27
N GLY A 126 1.19 -5.84 -14.15
CA GLY A 126 0.57 -7.14 -13.85
C GLY A 126 -0.94 -7.04 -13.67
N PHE A 127 -1.44 -5.98 -13.03
CA PHE A 127 -2.88 -5.74 -12.90
C PHE A 127 -3.57 -5.45 -14.25
N VAL A 128 -2.92 -4.66 -15.11
CA VAL A 128 -3.39 -4.43 -16.48
C VAL A 128 -3.41 -5.75 -17.26
N GLY A 129 -2.38 -6.59 -17.10
CA GLY A 129 -2.31 -7.92 -17.71
C GLY A 129 -3.48 -8.82 -17.31
N LEU A 130 -3.76 -8.94 -16.01
CA LEU A 130 -4.91 -9.71 -15.50
C LEU A 130 -6.23 -9.19 -16.07
N THR A 131 -6.44 -7.87 -16.02
CA THR A 131 -7.67 -7.26 -16.53
C THR A 131 -7.86 -7.53 -18.02
N ALA A 132 -6.79 -7.39 -18.81
CA ALA A 132 -6.81 -7.66 -20.24
C ALA A 132 -7.10 -9.14 -20.56
N ALA A 133 -6.60 -10.08 -19.74
CA ALA A 133 -6.91 -11.50 -19.87
C ALA A 133 -8.41 -11.78 -19.68
N PHE A 134 -9.05 -11.18 -18.67
CA PHE A 134 -10.48 -11.31 -18.48
C PHE A 134 -11.29 -10.66 -19.61
N TRP A 135 -10.83 -9.51 -20.11
CA TRP A 135 -11.48 -8.82 -21.21
C TRP A 135 -11.39 -9.58 -22.54
N HIS A 136 -10.30 -10.32 -22.75
CA HIS A 136 -10.16 -11.24 -23.89
C HIS A 136 -11.22 -12.35 -23.85
N ILE A 137 -11.52 -12.88 -22.66
CA ILE A 137 -12.58 -13.89 -22.49
C ILE A 137 -13.97 -13.26 -22.66
N SER A 138 -14.25 -12.17 -21.95
CA SER A 138 -15.52 -11.46 -22.00
C SER A 138 -15.42 -10.05 -21.41
N ILE A 139 -16.07 -9.09 -22.07
CA ILE A 139 -16.23 -7.72 -21.55
C ILE A 139 -16.84 -7.72 -20.14
N ILE A 140 -17.85 -8.57 -19.91
CA ILE A 140 -18.54 -8.64 -18.62
C ILE A 140 -17.59 -9.15 -17.53
N ALA A 141 -16.76 -10.16 -17.85
CA ALA A 141 -15.77 -10.68 -16.91
C ALA A 141 -14.72 -9.63 -16.54
N GLY A 142 -14.26 -8.84 -17.52
CA GLY A 142 -13.34 -7.73 -17.30
C GLY A 142 -13.93 -6.64 -16.39
N ILE A 143 -15.18 -6.22 -16.62
CA ILE A 143 -15.88 -5.25 -15.76
C ILE A 143 -16.05 -5.80 -14.34
N ALA A 144 -16.48 -7.07 -14.21
CA ALA A 144 -16.64 -7.71 -12.91
C ALA A 144 -15.31 -7.78 -12.14
N PHE A 145 -14.21 -8.13 -12.81
CA PHE A 145 -12.88 -8.16 -12.21
C PHE A 145 -12.46 -6.77 -11.67
N LEU A 146 -12.67 -5.70 -12.46
CA LEU A 146 -12.36 -4.34 -12.02
C LEU A 146 -13.23 -3.89 -10.84
N ALA A 147 -14.53 -4.12 -10.90
CA ALA A 147 -15.45 -3.77 -9.83
C ALA A 147 -15.07 -4.48 -8.52
N MET A 148 -14.78 -5.78 -8.59
CA MET A 148 -14.34 -6.55 -7.43
C MET A 148 -12.95 -6.14 -6.95
N GLY A 149 -12.04 -5.74 -7.84
CA GLY A 149 -10.76 -5.15 -7.49
C GLY A 149 -10.92 -3.87 -6.66
N CYS A 150 -11.80 -2.96 -7.07
CA CYS A 150 -12.11 -1.75 -6.30
C CYS A 150 -12.68 -2.09 -4.91
N VAL A 151 -13.61 -3.04 -4.83
CA VAL A 151 -14.17 -3.51 -3.55
C VAL A 151 -13.06 -4.09 -2.66
N ALA A 152 -12.17 -4.92 -3.21
CA ALA A 152 -11.07 -5.52 -2.47
C ALA A 152 -10.10 -4.46 -1.90
N VAL A 153 -9.76 -3.44 -2.69
CA VAL A 153 -8.96 -2.30 -2.23
C VAL A 153 -9.68 -1.54 -1.10
N GLY A 154 -10.99 -1.31 -1.24
CA GLY A 154 -11.81 -0.68 -0.20
C GLY A 154 -11.82 -1.47 1.10
N VAL A 155 -12.02 -2.80 1.01
CA VAL A 155 -11.96 -3.71 2.17
C VAL A 155 -10.58 -3.66 2.83
N HIS A 156 -9.51 -3.78 2.05
CA HIS A 156 -8.14 -3.73 2.57
C HIS A 156 -7.85 -2.39 3.26
N SER A 157 -8.24 -1.26 2.65
CA SER A 157 -8.08 0.07 3.22
C SER A 157 -8.87 0.22 4.53
N SER A 158 -10.13 -0.22 4.57
CA SER A 158 -10.95 -0.16 5.79
C SER A 158 -10.40 -1.02 6.92
N GLY A 159 -9.92 -2.23 6.60
CA GLY A 159 -9.30 -3.12 7.58
C GLY A 159 -8.01 -2.54 8.16
N PHE A 160 -7.21 -1.85 7.33
CA PHE A 160 -6.00 -1.16 7.78
C PHE A 160 -6.34 0.00 8.74
N VAL A 161 -7.30 0.85 8.36
CA VAL A 161 -7.75 1.98 9.20
C VAL A 161 -8.31 1.48 10.53
N GLN A 162 -9.07 0.38 10.53
CA GLN A 162 -9.62 -0.17 11.77
C GLN A 162 -8.55 -0.72 12.70
N LEU A 163 -7.48 -1.34 12.16
CA LEU A 163 -6.36 -1.83 12.96
C LEU A 163 -5.49 -0.69 13.54
N GLU A 164 -5.38 0.42 12.80
CA GLU A 164 -4.52 1.54 13.18
C GLU A 164 -5.21 2.53 14.14
N TYR A 165 -6.51 2.78 13.95
CA TYR A 165 -7.28 3.80 14.68
C TYR A 165 -8.19 3.26 15.80
N ASP A 166 -8.42 1.94 15.91
CA ASP A 166 -9.23 1.41 17.02
C ASP A 166 -8.41 1.32 18.32
N SER A 167 -8.58 2.35 19.16
CA SER A 167 -8.04 2.42 20.52
C SER A 167 -8.42 1.21 21.40
N LYS A 168 -9.56 0.54 21.14
CA LYS A 168 -9.92 -0.71 21.86
C LYS A 168 -8.97 -1.85 21.50
N PHE A 169 -8.45 -1.92 20.29
CA PHE A 169 -7.48 -2.95 19.88
C PHE A 169 -6.14 -2.75 20.60
N ARG A 170 -5.62 -1.50 20.64
CA ARG A 170 -4.40 -1.15 21.41
C ARG A 170 -4.55 -1.44 22.90
N SER A 171 -5.74 -1.22 23.48
CA SER A 171 -5.98 -1.48 24.91
C SER A 171 -5.91 -2.97 25.30
N ARG A 172 -6.21 -3.87 24.36
CA ARG A 172 -6.28 -5.32 24.60
C ARG A 172 -4.90 -5.98 24.76
N PHE A 173 -3.87 -5.36 24.19
CA PHE A 173 -2.50 -5.87 24.21
C PHE A 173 -1.56 -5.04 25.11
N ARG A 174 -2.08 -4.07 25.86
CA ARG A 174 -1.26 -3.32 26.82
C ARG A 174 -0.86 -4.28 27.96
N PRO A 175 0.45 -4.50 28.20
CA PRO A 175 0.89 -5.35 29.31
C PRO A 175 0.32 -4.79 30.61
N ARG A 176 -0.38 -5.64 31.36
CA ARG A 176 -0.86 -5.31 32.71
C ARG A 176 0.40 -5.00 33.53
N LYS A 177 0.60 -3.74 33.93
CA LYS A 177 1.65 -3.36 34.87
C LYS A 177 1.52 -4.28 36.08
N THR A 178 2.52 -5.12 36.30
CA THR A 178 2.65 -5.91 37.52
C THR A 178 2.75 -4.90 38.67
N PRO A 179 1.89 -5.00 39.70
CA PRO A 179 2.01 -4.12 40.86
C PRO A 179 3.38 -4.38 41.49
N GLU A 180 4.14 -3.30 41.69
CA GLU A 180 5.39 -3.34 42.43
C GLU A 180 5.09 -3.88 43.84
N ALA A 181 5.81 -4.93 44.21
CA ALA A 181 5.75 -5.59 45.51
C ALA A 181 6.81 -5.02 46.46
#